data_AF-A0A163XKK1-F1
#
_entry.id   AF-A0A163XKK1-F1
#
_cell.length_a   1.000
_cell.length_b   1.000
_cell.length_c   1.000
_cell.angle_alpha   90.00
_cell.angle_beta   90.00
_cell.angle_gamma   90.00
#
_symmetry.space_group_name_H-M   'P 1'
#
loop_
_entity.id
_entity.type
_entity.pdbx_description
1 polymer ?
#
loop_
_entity_poly.entity_id
_entity_poly.type
_entity_poly.pdbx_seq_one_letter_code
_entity_poly.pdbx_strand_id
1 'polypeptide(L)'
;MESSKKGLKRGSEGFSLPEIVIATCIVGVLTAVAIPNYVGQLCRSETTEAISSVSSLQAIISAYIDETGVYPTNWDDLNSISAIMSSDGEMTGEFTKKWILPSEHYEIIVGGPASSTYSITGAPKDGCPNRDIKACLNASTGASKISKGDGKTNAIDVVCT
;
A
#
# COMPACT_ATOMS: atom_id res chain seq x y z
N MET A 1 -6.38 -0.13 -74.19
CA MET A 1 -6.96 0.30 -72.90
C MET A 1 -5.97 0.00 -71.80
N GLU A 2 -5.57 1.07 -71.12
CA GLU A 2 -4.69 1.10 -69.95
C GLU A 2 -5.08 0.10 -68.87
N SER A 3 -4.07 -0.41 -68.16
CA SER A 3 -4.13 -0.35 -66.70
C SER A 3 -2.71 -0.39 -66.12
N SER A 4 -2.14 0.80 -65.90
CA SER A 4 -0.92 0.99 -65.13
C SER A 4 -1.26 0.84 -63.64
N LYS A 5 -0.95 -0.32 -63.06
CA LYS A 5 -0.93 -0.49 -61.60
C LYS A 5 0.45 -0.10 -61.08
N LYS A 6 0.60 1.12 -60.56
CA LYS A 6 1.74 1.53 -59.75
C LYS A 6 1.69 0.78 -58.41
N GLY A 7 2.53 -0.25 -58.26
CA GLY A 7 2.78 -0.89 -56.97
C GLY A 7 3.50 0.08 -56.04
N LEU A 8 2.91 0.36 -54.88
CA LEU A 8 3.54 1.12 -53.80
C LEU A 8 4.80 0.37 -53.34
N LYS A 9 5.99 0.90 -53.66
CA LYS A 9 7.25 0.39 -53.08
C LYS A 9 7.27 0.77 -51.60
N ARG A 10 6.89 -0.16 -50.73
CA ARG A 10 7.19 -0.08 -49.30
C ARG A 10 8.70 -0.24 -49.15
N GLY A 11 9.39 0.84 -48.78
CA GLY A 11 10.77 0.77 -48.33
C GLY A 11 10.81 0.02 -47.01
N SER A 12 11.10 -1.28 -47.06
CA SER A 12 11.45 -2.04 -45.86
C SER A 12 12.92 -1.79 -45.56
N GLU A 13 13.20 -0.66 -44.91
CA GLU A 13 14.47 -0.45 -44.21
C GLU A 13 14.45 -1.35 -42.98
N GLY A 14 15.17 -2.47 -43.05
CA GLY A 14 15.33 -3.39 -41.92
C GLY A 14 16.43 -2.91 -40.99
N PHE A 15 16.23 -3.08 -39.68
CA PHE A 15 17.27 -2.86 -38.68
C PHE A 15 18.43 -3.84 -38.90
N SER A 16 19.66 -3.33 -38.82
CA SER A 16 20.86 -4.15 -38.84
C SER A 16 20.99 -4.96 -37.54
N LEU A 17 21.50 -6.19 -37.62
CA LEU A 17 21.82 -7.00 -36.43
C LEU A 17 22.75 -6.28 -35.43
N PRO A 18 23.86 -5.64 -35.85
CA PRO A 18 24.71 -4.89 -34.92
C PRO A 18 24.00 -3.70 -34.24
N GLU A 19 23.05 -3.04 -34.89
CA GLU A 19 22.27 -1.97 -34.25
C GLU A 19 21.44 -2.50 -33.08
N ILE A 20 20.81 -3.66 -33.23
CA ILE A 20 20.02 -4.27 -32.16
C ILE A 20 20.93 -4.79 -31.03
N VAL A 21 22.12 -5.31 -31.36
CA VAL A 21 23.06 -5.78 -30.33
C VAL A 21 23.58 -4.62 -29.49
N ILE A 22 24.03 -3.52 -30.10
CA ILE A 22 24.54 -2.37 -29.33
C ILE A 22 23.41 -1.70 -28.54
N ALA A 23 22.22 -1.56 -29.13
CA ALA A 23 21.07 -0.97 -28.44
C ALA A 23 20.68 -1.79 -27.18
N THR A 24 20.60 -3.12 -27.30
CA THR A 24 20.24 -3.98 -26.15
C THR A 24 21.33 -3.99 -25.08
N CYS A 25 22.62 -3.88 -25.44
CA CYS A 25 23.70 -3.69 -24.49
C CYS A 25 23.55 -2.41 -23.66
N ILE A 26 23.24 -1.27 -24.30
CA ILE A 26 23.05 0.01 -23.60
C ILE A 26 21.82 -0.06 -22.67
N VAL A 27 20.69 -0.57 -23.17
CA VAL A 27 19.47 -0.73 -22.36
C VAL A 27 19.71 -1.68 -21.18
N GLY A 28 20.51 -2.73 -21.34
CA GLY A 28 20.88 -3.65 -20.27
C GLY A 28 21.60 -2.97 -19.11
N VAL A 29 22.60 -2.11 -19.40
CA VAL A 29 23.35 -1.37 -18.36
C VAL A 29 22.44 -0.38 -17.62
N LEU A 30 21.60 0.36 -18.36
CA LEU A 30 20.65 1.31 -17.75
C LEU A 30 19.65 0.59 -16.85
N THR A 31 19.13 -0.56 -17.30
CA THR A 31 18.15 -1.36 -16.57
C THR A 31 18.73 -1.92 -15.26
N ALA A 32 19.99 -2.35 -15.27
CA ALA A 32 20.65 -2.88 -14.07
C ALA A 32 20.71 -1.86 -12.92
N VAL A 33 20.85 -0.57 -13.22
CA VAL A 33 20.87 0.50 -12.20
C VAL A 33 19.45 1.00 -11.88
N ALA A 34 18.57 1.03 -12.89
CA ALA A 34 17.22 1.60 -12.74
C ALA A 34 16.28 0.71 -11.91
N ILE A 35 16.28 -0.61 -12.12
CA ILE A 35 15.36 -1.54 -11.43
C ILE A 35 15.42 -1.43 -9.89
N PRO A 36 16.58 -1.51 -9.22
CA PRO A 36 16.60 -1.50 -7.76
C PRO A 36 16.11 -0.16 -7.18
N ASN A 37 16.36 0.95 -7.88
CA ASN A 37 15.85 2.26 -7.47
C ASN A 37 14.32 2.32 -7.61
N TYR A 38 13.81 1.86 -8.75
CA TYR A 38 12.38 1.86 -9.05
C TYR A 38 11.58 1.03 -8.03
N VAL A 39 12.00 -0.20 -7.73
CA VAL A 39 11.37 -1.05 -6.70
C VAL A 39 11.38 -0.37 -5.33
N GLY A 40 12.48 0.29 -4.97
CA GLY A 40 12.56 1.05 -3.72
C GLY A 40 11.56 2.22 -3.63
N GLN A 41 11.24 2.87 -4.75
CA GLN A 41 10.23 3.93 -4.80
C GLN A 41 8.81 3.37 -4.74
N LEU A 42 8.53 2.26 -5.45
CA LEU A 42 7.25 1.57 -5.36
C LEU A 42 6.94 1.19 -3.91
N CYS A 43 7.90 0.56 -3.22
CA CYS A 43 7.76 0.21 -1.81
C CYS A 43 7.46 1.41 -0.91
N ARG A 44 8.05 2.58 -1.18
CA ARG A 44 7.78 3.80 -0.39
C ARG A 44 6.38 4.35 -0.64
N SER A 45 5.92 4.29 -1.89
CA SER A 45 4.56 4.69 -2.25
C SER A 45 3.54 3.79 -1.57
N GLU A 46 3.73 2.46 -1.62
CA GLU A 46 2.88 1.48 -0.93
C GLU A 46 2.87 1.69 0.59
N THR A 47 4.02 1.91 1.23
CA THR A 47 4.07 2.24 2.66
C THR A 47 3.30 3.53 2.97
N THR A 48 3.38 4.53 2.08
CA THR A 48 2.70 5.82 2.29
C THR A 48 1.19 5.67 2.18
N GLU A 49 0.71 4.86 1.22
CA GLU A 49 -0.70 4.48 1.12
C GLU A 49 -1.17 3.79 2.41
N ALA A 50 -0.43 2.79 2.88
CA ALA A 50 -0.77 2.07 4.10
C ALA A 50 -0.79 2.98 5.34
N ILE A 51 0.15 3.91 5.48
CA ILE A 51 0.14 4.91 6.56
C ILE A 51 -1.10 5.79 6.45
N SER A 52 -1.47 6.25 5.25
CA SER A 52 -2.67 7.05 5.04
C SER A 52 -3.94 6.30 5.44
N SER A 53 -4.05 5.02 5.09
CA SER A 53 -5.17 4.15 5.46
C SER A 53 -5.23 3.92 6.98
N VAL A 54 -4.09 3.66 7.64
CA VAL A 54 -4.01 3.54 9.10
C VAL A 54 -4.41 4.84 9.81
N SER A 55 -3.95 5.99 9.29
CA SER A 55 -4.29 7.31 9.85
C SER A 55 -5.79 7.59 9.71
N SER A 56 -6.36 7.24 8.56
CA SER A 56 -7.80 7.35 8.31
C SER A 56 -8.58 6.46 9.27
N LEU A 57 -8.11 5.23 9.50
CA LEU A 57 -8.73 4.31 10.47
C LEU A 57 -8.71 4.88 11.90
N GLN A 58 -7.62 5.49 12.35
CA GLN A 58 -7.55 6.15 13.66
C GLN A 58 -8.56 7.30 13.77
N ALA A 59 -8.74 8.08 12.70
CA ALA A 59 -9.73 9.14 12.65
C ALA A 59 -11.16 8.58 12.72
N ILE A 60 -11.45 7.48 12.00
CA ILE A 60 -12.76 6.80 12.02
C ILE A 60 -13.08 6.26 13.42
N ILE A 61 -12.11 5.60 14.08
CA ILE A 61 -12.27 5.13 15.46
C ILE A 61 -12.57 6.31 16.40
N SER A 62 -11.83 7.41 16.26
CA SER A 62 -12.05 8.59 17.10
C SER A 62 -13.42 9.23 16.87
N ALA A 63 -13.86 9.30 15.60
CA ALA A 63 -15.18 9.83 15.24
C ALA A 63 -16.32 8.96 15.79
N TYR A 64 -16.21 7.63 15.71
CA TYR A 64 -17.22 6.73 16.29
C TYR A 64 -17.37 6.93 17.79
N ILE A 65 -16.25 7.13 18.49
CA ILE A 65 -16.25 7.35 19.95
C ILE A 65 -16.85 8.71 20.28
N ASP A 66 -16.60 9.74 19.48
CA ASP A 66 -17.20 11.06 19.64
C ASP A 66 -18.73 11.03 19.46
N GLU A 67 -19.23 10.27 18.47
CA GLU A 67 -20.66 10.18 18.18
C GLU A 67 -21.43 9.27 19.15
N THR A 68 -20.87 8.11 19.51
CA THR A 68 -21.58 7.08 20.28
C THR A 68 -21.21 7.05 21.76
N GLY A 69 -20.05 7.61 22.12
CA GLY A 69 -19.48 7.50 23.46
C GLY A 69 -18.99 6.09 23.84
N VAL A 70 -18.98 5.15 22.88
CA VAL A 70 -18.61 3.74 23.10
C VAL A 70 -17.39 3.40 22.26
N TYR A 71 -16.53 2.54 22.82
CA TYR A 71 -15.34 2.04 22.12
C TYR A 71 -15.74 0.97 21.10
N PRO A 72 -15.38 1.13 19.80
CA PRO A 72 -15.68 0.13 18.79
C PRO A 72 -14.93 -1.17 19.12
N THR A 73 -15.63 -2.30 18.95
CA THR A 73 -15.13 -3.64 19.24
C THR A 73 -14.98 -4.51 18.00
N ASN A 74 -15.60 -4.08 16.90
CA ASN A 74 -15.68 -4.82 15.66
C ASN A 74 -15.71 -3.86 14.46
N TRP A 75 -15.57 -4.38 13.24
CA TRP A 75 -15.56 -3.60 12.01
C TRP A 75 -16.95 -3.01 11.66
N ASP A 76 -18.04 -3.62 12.11
CA ASP A 76 -19.41 -3.14 11.85
C ASP A 76 -19.67 -1.80 12.55
N ASP A 77 -19.17 -1.66 13.78
CA ASP A 77 -19.19 -0.40 14.53
C ASP A 77 -18.55 0.73 13.70
N LEU A 78 -17.37 0.49 13.12
CA LEU A 78 -16.66 1.47 12.30
C LEU A 78 -17.35 1.72 10.95
N ASN A 79 -17.99 0.70 10.38
CA ASN A 79 -18.73 0.79 9.12
C ASN A 79 -19.93 1.75 9.23
N SER A 80 -20.46 1.97 10.44
CA SER A 80 -21.53 2.95 10.70
C SER A 80 -21.10 4.41 10.45
N ILE A 81 -19.81 4.71 10.61
CA ILE A 81 -19.24 6.04 10.32
C ILE A 81 -18.80 6.12 8.87
N SER A 82 -18.04 5.12 8.42
CA SER A 82 -17.48 5.09 7.08
C SER A 82 -17.22 3.68 6.62
N ALA A 83 -17.58 3.37 5.39
CA ALA A 83 -17.34 2.05 4.83
C ALA A 83 -15.85 1.74 4.70
N ILE A 84 -15.39 0.71 5.39
CA ILE A 84 -14.00 0.24 5.33
C ILE A 84 -13.93 -0.87 4.29
N MET A 85 -13.41 -0.54 3.11
CA MET A 85 -13.30 -1.48 1.99
C MET A 85 -11.97 -2.24 2.03
N SER A 86 -12.05 -3.55 1.87
CA SER A 86 -10.93 -4.47 1.61
C SER A 86 -11.00 -4.98 0.17
N SER A 87 -9.95 -5.67 -0.27
CA SER A 87 -9.93 -6.45 -1.53
C SER A 87 -11.18 -7.32 -1.75
N ASP A 88 -11.73 -7.90 -0.67
CA ASP A 88 -12.85 -8.85 -0.71
C ASP A 88 -14.22 -8.20 -0.40
N GLY A 89 -14.30 -6.86 -0.42
CA GLY A 89 -15.49 -6.09 -0.09
C GLY A 89 -15.41 -5.38 1.26
N GLU A 90 -16.56 -5.00 1.81
CA GLU A 90 -16.66 -4.31 3.10
C GLU A 90 -16.11 -5.18 4.25
N MET A 91 -15.36 -4.54 5.15
CA MET A 91 -14.89 -5.18 6.37
C MET A 91 -16.04 -5.30 7.37
N THR A 92 -16.31 -6.53 7.81
CA THR A 92 -17.36 -6.87 8.77
C THR A 92 -16.83 -7.86 9.80
N GLY A 93 -17.46 -7.90 10.98
CA GLY A 93 -17.11 -8.84 12.05
C GLY A 93 -15.94 -8.37 12.91
N GLU A 94 -15.22 -9.29 13.55
CA GLU A 94 -14.20 -8.96 14.56
C GLU A 94 -12.90 -8.38 13.97
N PHE A 95 -12.20 -7.55 14.76
CA PHE A 95 -10.90 -6.98 14.41
C PHE A 95 -9.78 -7.99 14.16
N THR A 96 -9.97 -9.24 14.57
CA THR A 96 -9.10 -10.37 14.24
C THR A 96 -9.01 -10.62 12.72
N LYS A 97 -10.03 -10.21 11.95
CA LYS A 97 -9.99 -10.28 10.48
C LYS A 97 -8.96 -9.28 9.94
N LYS A 98 -7.95 -9.80 9.24
CA LYS A 98 -6.95 -9.00 8.53
C LYS A 98 -7.62 -8.14 7.46
N TRP A 99 -7.39 -6.84 7.51
CA TRP A 99 -7.81 -5.90 6.49
C TRP A 99 -6.74 -5.80 5.40
N ILE A 100 -7.04 -6.29 4.20
CA ILE A 100 -6.11 -6.23 3.07
C ILE A 100 -6.44 -4.97 2.27
N LEU A 101 -5.45 -4.10 2.07
CA LEU A 101 -5.69 -2.89 1.29
C LEU A 101 -6.12 -3.25 -0.14
N PRO A 102 -6.89 -2.38 -0.82
CA PRO A 102 -7.26 -2.60 -2.23
C PRO A 102 -6.07 -2.78 -3.17
N SER A 103 -4.90 -2.24 -2.80
CA SER A 103 -3.63 -2.42 -3.51
C SER A 103 -3.01 -3.81 -3.28
N GLU A 104 -3.54 -4.62 -2.37
CA GLU A 104 -3.06 -5.96 -1.98
C GLU A 104 -1.62 -6.04 -1.43
N HIS A 105 -0.91 -4.92 -1.37
CA HIS A 105 0.49 -4.86 -0.94
C HIS A 105 0.67 -4.81 0.58
N TYR A 106 -0.39 -4.51 1.34
CA TYR A 106 -0.35 -4.41 2.80
C TYR A 106 -1.53 -5.13 3.46
N GLU A 107 -1.24 -5.79 4.58
CA GLU A 107 -2.23 -6.29 5.53
C GLU A 107 -2.22 -5.46 6.80
N ILE A 108 -3.39 -5.01 7.26
CA ILE A 108 -3.59 -4.28 8.50
C ILE A 108 -4.32 -5.19 9.49
N ILE A 109 -3.81 -5.21 10.72
CA ILE A 109 -4.39 -5.91 11.87
C ILE A 109 -4.68 -4.86 12.93
N VAL A 110 -5.90 -4.86 13.44
CA VAL A 110 -6.33 -4.01 14.54
C VAL A 110 -6.45 -4.88 15.78
N GLY A 111 -5.80 -4.47 16.87
CA GLY A 111 -5.86 -5.10 18.17
C GLY A 111 -6.45 -4.13 19.20
N GLY A 112 -7.35 -4.63 20.05
CA GLY A 112 -7.99 -3.88 21.12
C GLY A 112 -9.52 -3.86 21.03
N PRO A 113 -10.19 -3.03 21.86
CA PRO A 113 -9.59 -2.12 22.84
C PRO A 113 -9.07 -2.88 24.07
N ALA A 114 -7.78 -2.73 24.39
CA ALA A 114 -7.23 -3.10 25.69
C ALA A 114 -7.19 -1.85 26.56
N SER A 115 -8.15 -1.69 27.48
CA SER A 115 -8.24 -0.50 28.36
C SER A 115 -8.22 0.84 27.59
N SER A 116 -9.08 0.98 26.57
CA SER A 116 -9.19 2.17 25.69
C SER A 116 -8.00 2.41 24.74
N THR A 117 -7.05 1.47 24.64
CA THR A 117 -5.94 1.56 23.70
C THR A 117 -6.12 0.56 22.55
N TYR A 118 -5.92 1.05 21.33
CA TYR A 118 -5.87 0.29 20.10
C TYR A 118 -4.43 0.21 19.60
N SER A 119 -4.04 -0.99 19.15
CA SER A 119 -2.81 -1.22 18.41
C SER A 119 -3.17 -1.56 16.96
N ILE A 120 -2.55 -0.85 16.02
CA ILE A 120 -2.78 -1.05 14.59
C ILE A 120 -1.42 -1.43 14.00
N THR A 121 -1.33 -2.64 13.45
CA THR A 121 -0.11 -3.14 12.80
C THR A 121 -0.38 -3.32 11.32
N GLY A 122 0.41 -2.67 10.47
CA GLY A 122 0.45 -2.93 9.04
C GLY A 122 1.70 -3.75 8.69
N ALA A 123 1.55 -4.86 7.96
CA ALA A 123 2.67 -5.62 7.43
C ALA A 123 2.62 -5.66 5.89
N PRO A 124 3.75 -5.51 5.19
CA PRO A 124 3.80 -5.66 3.74
C PRO A 124 3.61 -7.14 3.36
N LYS A 125 2.82 -7.41 2.31
CA LYS A 125 2.54 -8.77 1.83
C LYS A 125 3.68 -9.33 0.97
N ASP A 126 4.29 -8.50 0.11
CA ASP A 126 5.37 -8.91 -0.79
C ASP A 126 6.31 -7.76 -1.17
N GLY A 127 7.53 -8.09 -1.58
CA GLY A 127 8.45 -7.19 -2.31
C GLY A 127 9.18 -6.11 -1.49
N CYS A 128 8.69 -5.79 -0.30
CA CYS A 128 9.14 -4.62 0.47
C CYS A 128 9.51 -4.99 1.92
N PRO A 129 10.67 -5.64 2.14
CA PRO A 129 11.07 -6.09 3.48
C PRO A 129 11.30 -4.89 4.42
N ASN A 130 11.02 -5.10 5.70
CA ASN A 130 11.27 -4.14 6.78
C ASN A 130 10.58 -2.78 6.60
N ARG A 131 9.35 -2.79 6.08
CA ARG A 131 8.49 -1.61 5.90
C ARG A 131 7.13 -1.76 6.58
N ASP A 132 7.06 -2.58 7.62
CA ASP A 132 5.92 -2.66 8.51
C ASP A 132 5.64 -1.32 9.21
N ILE A 133 4.41 -1.19 9.66
CA ILE A 133 3.84 0.01 10.26
C ILE A 133 3.30 -0.39 11.63
N LYS A 134 3.68 0.37 12.65
CA LYS A 134 3.16 0.22 14.01
C LYS A 134 2.50 1.52 14.39
N ALA A 135 1.23 1.44 14.76
CA ALA A 135 0.46 2.59 15.19
C ALA A 135 -0.30 2.25 16.48
N CYS A 136 -0.48 3.26 17.31
CA CYS A 136 -1.32 3.15 18.50
C CYS A 136 -2.29 4.33 18.55
N LEU A 137 -3.43 4.10 19.18
CA LEU A 137 -4.42 5.11 19.48
C LEU A 137 -4.96 4.86 20.89
N ASN A 138 -4.77 5.81 21.80
CA ASN A 138 -5.45 5.83 23.08
C ASN A 138 -6.69 6.72 22.95
N ALA A 139 -7.85 6.08 22.97
CA ALA A 139 -9.11 6.76 22.78
C ALA A 139 -9.59 7.55 24.01
N SER A 140 -8.98 7.35 25.18
CA SER A 140 -9.29 8.16 26.37
C SER A 140 -8.50 9.47 26.42
N THR A 141 -7.26 9.49 25.91
CA THR A 141 -6.40 10.67 25.94
C THR A 141 -6.29 11.37 24.57
N GLY A 142 -6.74 10.71 23.50
CA GLY A 142 -6.52 11.15 22.12
C GLY A 142 -5.06 10.98 21.65
N ALA A 143 -4.20 10.35 22.45
CA ALA A 143 -2.81 10.13 22.08
C ALA A 143 -2.72 9.13 20.92
N SER A 144 -2.07 9.53 19.83
CA SER A 144 -1.77 8.66 18.70
C SER A 144 -0.30 8.76 18.31
N LYS A 145 0.26 7.65 17.83
CA LYS A 145 1.63 7.60 17.32
C LYS A 145 1.69 6.60 16.18
N ILE A 146 2.47 6.92 15.16
CA ILE A 146 2.74 6.04 14.03
C ILE A 146 4.27 5.92 13.88
N SER A 147 4.73 4.69 13.73
CA SER A 147 6.10 4.28 13.47
C SER A 147 6.10 3.44 12.19
N LYS A 148 7.15 3.60 11.38
CA LYS A 148 7.29 2.91 10.09
C LYS A 148 8.70 2.35 9.96
N GLY A 149 8.81 1.19 9.32
CA GLY A 149 10.09 0.61 8.92
C GLY A 149 10.77 1.44 7.84
N ASP A 150 12.09 1.51 7.88
CA ASP A 150 12.90 2.31 6.95
C ASP A 150 13.32 1.52 5.69
N GLY A 151 13.02 0.23 5.64
CA GLY A 151 13.47 -0.71 4.60
C GLY A 151 14.75 -1.47 4.97
N LYS A 152 15.44 -1.10 6.06
CA LYS A 152 16.50 -1.91 6.67
C LYS A 152 16.08 -2.51 8.01
N THR A 153 15.30 -1.77 8.80
CA THR A 153 14.73 -2.25 10.05
C THR A 153 13.22 -2.10 10.08
N ASN A 154 12.56 -3.07 10.72
CA ASN A 154 11.14 -3.08 11.00
C ASN A 154 10.75 -1.87 11.87
N ALA A 155 9.50 -1.45 11.82
CA ALA A 155 8.95 -0.44 12.71
C ALA A 155 9.10 -0.87 14.17
N ILE A 156 9.57 0.06 14.99
CA ILE A 156 9.51 -0.10 16.45
C ILE A 156 8.06 -0.09 16.91
N ASP A 157 7.74 -0.92 17.90
CA ASP A 157 6.44 -0.91 18.54
C ASP A 157 6.19 0.45 19.23
N VAL A 158 4.96 0.95 19.11
CA VAL A 158 4.58 2.25 19.66
C VAL A 158 3.47 2.07 20.68
N VAL A 159 3.67 2.69 21.84
CA VAL A 159 2.70 2.72 22.93
C VAL A 159 2.17 4.13 23.09
N CYS A 160 0.86 4.24 23.24
CA CYS A 160 0.12 5.48 23.45
C CYS A 160 -0.33 5.52 24.91
N THR A 161 0.51 6.12 25.75
CA THR A 161 0.18 6.46 27.15
C THR A 161 -0.41 7.86 27.21
#